data_AF-A0A7S0ZRM3-F1
#
_entry.id   AF-A0A7S0ZRM3-F1
#
_cell.length_a   1.000
_cell.length_b   1.000
_cell.length_c   1.000
_cell.angle_alpha   90.00
_cell.angle_beta   90.00
_cell.angle_gamma   90.00
#
_symmetry.space_group_name_H-M   'P 1'
#
loop_
_entity.id
_entity.type
_entity.pdbx_description
1 polymer ?
#
loop_
_entity_poly.entity_id
_entity_poly.type
_entity_poly.pdbx_seq_one_letter_code
_entity_poly.pdbx_strand_id
1 'polypeptide(L)'
;MDMDDMMSFNATSAENATANDANAFSGSGGYAPPVAHVDPFAAAGPPVSAGYADAFSGMSGAESTAAPKEMTPLREWEIQHEQDLEESAQKECRDKEERRQSAAEALNIFQQERVEGNVKRRSMNRADEETAQKTKEAIVRENPWERVADLIDSSARPVDAEAHDTSRMRSLLIQLKSDPVRTHTA
;
A
#
# COMPACT_ATOMS: atom_id res chain seq x y z
N MET A 1 -11.16 -2.99 -26.51
CA MET A 1 -10.06 -3.32 -25.59
C MET A 1 -10.64 -3.17 -24.20
N ASP A 2 -11.15 -4.28 -23.67
CA ASP A 2 -11.90 -4.32 -22.41
C ASP A 2 -10.96 -4.29 -21.20
N MET A 3 -11.35 -3.52 -20.17
CA MET A 3 -10.59 -3.33 -18.92
C MET A 3 -10.49 -4.59 -18.06
N ASP A 4 -11.31 -5.62 -18.33
CA ASP A 4 -11.31 -6.88 -17.57
C ASP A 4 -10.09 -7.78 -17.86
N ASP A 5 -9.39 -7.58 -18.97
CA ASP A 5 -8.21 -8.40 -19.32
C ASP A 5 -6.93 -7.90 -18.62
N MET A 6 -6.99 -6.75 -17.91
CA MET A 6 -5.85 -6.18 -17.18
C MET A 6 -5.72 -6.65 -15.73
N MET A 7 -6.68 -7.42 -15.21
CA MET A 7 -6.75 -7.84 -13.80
C MET A 7 -6.56 -9.35 -13.60
N SER A 8 -6.22 -10.13 -14.63
CA SER A 8 -5.94 -11.56 -14.49
C SER A 8 -4.49 -11.78 -14.03
N PHE A 9 -4.29 -11.72 -12.70
CA PHE A 9 -3.01 -11.98 -12.07
C PHE A 9 -2.71 -13.50 -12.10
N ASN A 10 -1.69 -13.83 -12.88
CA ASN A 10 -1.10 -15.15 -13.05
C ASN A 10 -0.79 -15.81 -11.70
N ALA A 11 -1.61 -16.79 -11.32
CA ALA A 11 -1.32 -17.70 -10.22
C ALA A 11 -0.44 -18.84 -10.76
N THR A 12 0.84 -18.84 -10.44
CA THR A 12 1.62 -20.05 -10.09
C THR A 12 3.08 -19.70 -9.78
N SER A 13 3.60 -20.38 -8.76
CA SER A 13 5.01 -20.53 -8.35
C SER A 13 5.62 -19.43 -7.47
N ALA A 14 5.68 -19.71 -6.16
CA ALA A 14 6.93 -19.72 -5.40
C ALA A 14 6.69 -20.23 -3.96
N GLU A 15 7.01 -21.51 -3.73
CA GLU A 15 7.54 -21.94 -2.43
C GLU A 15 8.91 -21.30 -2.24
N ASN A 16 9.11 -20.49 -1.20
CA ASN A 16 10.22 -20.66 -0.25
C ASN A 16 10.01 -19.70 0.94
N ALA A 17 9.77 -20.26 2.11
CA ALA A 17 9.63 -19.51 3.35
C ALA A 17 10.95 -19.52 4.12
N THR A 18 11.50 -18.34 4.44
CA THR A 18 12.28 -18.15 5.67
C THR A 18 12.26 -16.70 6.11
N ALA A 19 11.53 -16.47 7.20
CA ALA A 19 11.90 -15.67 8.37
C ALA A 19 12.63 -14.34 8.16
N ASN A 20 11.87 -13.25 8.12
CA ASN A 20 11.88 -12.22 9.17
C ASN A 20 11.11 -11.01 8.66
N ASP A 21 9.82 -10.92 9.01
CA ASP A 21 9.17 -9.62 9.07
C ASP A 21 8.27 -9.58 10.32
N ALA A 22 8.87 -9.05 11.38
CA ALA A 22 8.22 -8.81 12.65
C ALA A 22 7.42 -7.51 12.55
N ASN A 23 6.28 -7.52 11.84
CA ASN A 23 5.08 -6.78 12.24
C ASN A 23 3.87 -7.16 11.38
N ALA A 24 3.46 -8.42 11.44
CA ALA A 24 2.16 -8.82 10.90
C ALA A 24 1.06 -8.39 11.89
N PHE A 25 0.43 -7.26 11.60
CA PHE A 25 -0.90 -6.88 12.10
C PHE A 25 -1.90 -7.99 11.73
N SER A 26 -1.93 -9.05 12.55
CA SER A 26 -2.82 -10.19 12.42
C SER A 26 -4.06 -9.92 13.24
N GLY A 27 -5.06 -9.32 12.59
CA GLY A 27 -6.45 -9.42 13.00
C GLY A 27 -6.93 -10.86 12.84
N SER A 28 -6.62 -11.70 13.81
CA SER A 28 -7.21 -13.04 13.95
C SER A 28 -8.45 -12.91 14.82
N GLY A 29 -9.62 -12.92 14.17
CA GLY A 29 -10.91 -13.06 14.81
C GLY A 29 -11.01 -14.39 15.57
N GLY A 30 -10.70 -14.35 16.85
CA GLY A 30 -11.09 -15.39 17.80
C GLY A 30 -12.53 -15.13 18.24
N TYR A 31 -13.43 -16.04 17.89
CA TYR A 31 -14.76 -16.12 18.50
C TYR A 31 -14.57 -16.44 19.99
N ALA A 32 -14.60 -15.42 20.83
CA ALA A 32 -14.86 -15.59 22.26
C ALA A 32 -16.37 -15.88 22.42
N PRO A 33 -16.77 -16.89 23.23
CA PRO A 33 -18.18 -17.07 23.54
C PRO A 33 -18.70 -15.80 24.24
N PRO A 34 -19.96 -15.40 24.00
CA PRO A 34 -20.49 -14.19 24.61
C PRO A 34 -20.48 -14.40 26.12
N VAL A 35 -19.64 -13.62 26.82
CA VAL A 35 -19.83 -13.40 28.24
C VAL A 35 -21.20 -12.74 28.34
N ALA A 36 -22.17 -13.50 28.86
CA ALA A 36 -23.47 -12.97 29.19
C ALA A 36 -23.24 -11.80 30.14
N HIS A 37 -23.31 -10.58 29.62
CA HIS A 37 -23.36 -9.39 30.42
C HIS A 37 -24.69 -9.48 31.16
N VAL A 38 -24.65 -9.99 32.39
CA VAL A 38 -25.77 -9.89 33.31
C VAL A 38 -25.94 -8.41 33.55
N ASP A 39 -26.93 -7.81 32.91
CA ASP A 39 -27.37 -6.46 33.20
C ASP A 39 -27.88 -6.44 34.64
N PRO A 40 -27.21 -5.74 35.57
CA PRO A 40 -27.61 -5.67 36.97
C PRO A 40 -28.98 -4.98 37.16
N PHE A 41 -29.55 -4.38 36.11
CA PHE A 41 -30.88 -3.79 36.11
C PHE A 41 -31.99 -4.68 35.52
N ALA A 42 -31.65 -5.81 34.89
CA ALA A 42 -32.64 -6.70 34.27
C ALA A 42 -33.50 -7.49 35.30
N ALA A 43 -33.14 -7.48 36.58
CA ALA A 43 -33.93 -8.07 37.66
C ALA A 43 -35.02 -7.14 38.22
N ALA A 44 -35.09 -5.88 37.77
CA ALA A 44 -36.21 -5.00 38.07
C ALA A 44 -37.27 -5.20 36.98
N GLY A 45 -38.30 -6.01 37.28
CA GLY A 45 -39.47 -6.16 36.42
C GLY A 45 -40.10 -4.81 36.06
N PRO A 46 -40.96 -4.74 35.02
CA PRO A 46 -41.57 -3.49 34.59
C PRO A 46 -42.27 -2.84 35.79
N PRO A 47 -42.07 -1.52 36.04
CA PRO A 47 -42.78 -0.86 37.11
C PRO A 47 -44.27 -0.98 36.82
N VAL A 48 -44.97 -1.67 37.73
CA VAL A 48 -46.42 -1.62 37.84
C VAL A 48 -46.85 -0.16 37.73
N SER A 49 -47.82 0.08 36.85
CA SER A 49 -48.53 1.34 36.67
C SER A 49 -49.23 1.74 37.98
N ALA A 50 -48.48 2.30 38.92
CA ALA A 50 -48.98 3.15 39.98
C ALA A 50 -48.68 4.58 39.55
N GLY A 51 -49.72 5.39 39.40
CA GLY A 51 -49.68 6.72 38.80
C GLY A 51 -48.49 7.55 39.23
N TYR A 52 -47.49 7.64 38.36
CA TYR A 52 -46.50 8.71 38.41
C TYR A 52 -47.22 9.94 37.88
N ALA A 53 -47.80 10.71 38.79
CA ALA A 53 -47.98 12.13 38.54
C ALA A 53 -46.58 12.67 38.24
N ASP A 54 -46.33 13.01 36.98
CA ASP A 54 -45.15 13.76 36.59
C ASP A 54 -45.13 15.04 37.44
N ALA A 55 -44.17 15.13 38.36
CA ALA A 55 -44.02 16.23 39.30
C ALA A 55 -43.80 17.58 38.60
N PHE A 56 -43.58 17.56 37.28
CA PHE A 56 -43.44 18.72 36.44
C PHE A 56 -44.60 18.92 35.45
N SER A 57 -45.56 17.98 35.34
CA SER A 57 -46.71 18.07 34.43
C SER A 57 -47.72 19.16 34.82
N GLY A 58 -47.51 19.85 35.95
CA GLY A 58 -48.24 21.06 36.35
C GLY A 58 -47.53 22.36 36.05
N MET A 59 -46.30 22.34 35.52
CA MET A 59 -45.58 23.56 35.12
C MET A 59 -46.00 23.94 33.68
N SER A 60 -47.32 24.14 33.49
CA SER A 60 -47.82 24.83 32.31
C SER A 60 -47.10 26.17 32.25
N GLY A 61 -46.42 26.42 31.13
CA GLY A 61 -45.68 27.64 30.88
C GLY A 61 -46.48 28.84 31.38
N ALA A 62 -45.95 29.48 32.42
CA ALA A 62 -46.32 30.84 32.70
C ALA A 62 -45.95 31.61 31.44
N GLU A 63 -46.98 31.94 30.66
CA GLU A 63 -46.89 32.82 29.52
C GLU A 63 -46.32 34.14 30.05
N SER A 64 -44.99 34.29 29.89
CA SER A 64 -44.30 35.54 30.11
C SER A 64 -44.83 36.48 29.04
N THR A 65 -45.87 37.21 29.46
CA THR A 65 -46.41 38.39 28.82
C THR A 65 -45.31 39.17 28.15
N ALA A 66 -45.51 39.42 26.86
CA ALA A 66 -44.73 40.31 26.01
C ALA A 66 -44.14 41.50 26.79
N ALA A 67 -42.88 41.34 27.23
CA ALA A 67 -42.03 42.40 27.71
C ALA A 67 -41.03 42.72 26.57
N PRO A 68 -40.62 44.00 26.42
CA PRO A 68 -39.85 44.45 25.27
C PRO A 68 -38.57 43.63 25.10
N LYS A 69 -38.19 43.42 23.83
CA LYS A 69 -37.00 42.70 23.34
C LYS A 69 -35.70 43.39 23.79
N GLU A 70 -35.44 43.39 25.09
CA GLU A 70 -34.15 43.74 25.66
C GLU A 70 -33.31 42.45 25.67
N MET A 71 -32.07 42.56 25.22
CA MET A 71 -31.15 41.44 25.07
C MET A 71 -30.86 40.89 26.48
N THR A 72 -31.53 39.80 26.85
CA THR A 72 -31.22 39.14 28.11
C THR A 72 -29.83 38.50 27.97
N PRO A 73 -29.02 38.43 29.02
CA PRO A 73 -27.70 37.77 28.97
C PRO A 73 -27.76 36.33 28.44
N LEU A 74 -28.90 35.65 28.61
CA LEU A 74 -29.16 34.33 28.04
C LEU A 74 -29.27 34.36 26.51
N ARG A 75 -29.92 35.37 25.94
CA ARG A 75 -30.05 35.53 24.49
C ARG A 75 -28.72 35.87 23.83
N GLU A 76 -27.89 36.69 24.48
CA GLU A 76 -26.52 36.96 24.01
C GLU A 76 -25.68 35.68 24.01
N TRP A 77 -25.81 34.85 25.05
CA TRP A 77 -25.16 33.55 25.12
C TRP A 77 -25.65 32.58 24.03
N GLU A 78 -26.96 32.50 23.80
CA GLU A 78 -27.54 31.66 22.73
C GLU A 78 -26.97 32.04 21.35
N ILE A 79 -26.89 33.35 21.06
CA ILE A 79 -26.36 33.85 19.78
C ILE A 79 -24.87 33.55 19.64
N GLN A 80 -24.08 33.75 20.70
CA GLN A 80 -22.64 33.42 20.67
C GLN A 80 -22.42 31.91 20.52
N HIS A 81 -23.21 31.10 21.22
CA HIS A 81 -23.10 29.65 21.14
C HIS A 81 -23.51 29.10 19.77
N GLU A 82 -24.55 29.66 19.16
CA GLU A 82 -24.96 29.32 17.80
C GLU A 82 -23.88 29.71 16.78
N GLN A 83 -23.23 30.86 16.95
CA GLN A 83 -22.07 31.26 16.13
C GLN A 83 -20.88 30.32 16.29
N ASP A 84 -20.54 29.93 17.52
CA ASP A 84 -19.44 28.99 17.80
C ASP A 84 -19.70 27.61 17.17
N LEU A 85 -20.95 27.14 17.20
CA LEU A 85 -21.36 25.88 16.57
C LEU A 85 -21.26 25.95 15.05
N GLU A 86 -21.70 27.06 14.45
CA GLU A 86 -21.63 27.25 13.01
C GLU A 86 -20.17 27.39 12.53
N GLU A 87 -19.32 28.12 13.26
CA GLU A 87 -17.89 28.20 12.97
C GLU A 87 -17.22 26.82 13.07
N SER A 88 -17.56 26.05 14.11
CA SER A 88 -17.04 24.69 14.29
C SER A 88 -17.49 23.75 13.17
N ALA A 89 -18.75 23.84 12.74
CA ALA A 89 -19.27 23.04 11.63
C ALA A 89 -18.62 23.42 10.29
N GLN A 90 -18.43 24.71 10.02
CA GLN A 90 -17.73 25.17 8.81
C GLN A 90 -16.27 24.74 8.79
N LYS A 91 -15.58 24.83 9.95
CA LYS A 91 -14.21 24.35 10.09
C LYS A 91 -14.10 22.86 9.82
N GLU A 92 -14.99 22.05 10.40
CA GLU A 92 -14.98 20.61 10.18
C GLU A 92 -15.25 20.27 8.69
N CYS A 93 -16.20 20.95 8.05
CA CYS A 93 -16.48 20.78 6.63
C CYS A 93 -15.27 21.12 5.76
N ARG A 94 -14.61 22.26 6.02
CA ARG A 94 -13.40 22.67 5.29
C ARG A 94 -12.27 21.66 5.47
N ASP A 95 -12.00 21.25 6.71
CA ASP A 95 -10.91 20.31 7.00
C ASP A 95 -11.20 18.91 6.41
N LYS A 96 -12.48 18.50 6.30
CA LYS A 96 -12.86 17.27 5.59
C LYS A 96 -12.62 17.38 4.09
N GLU A 97 -12.96 18.52 3.50
CA GLU A 97 -12.77 18.77 2.07
C GLU A 97 -11.29 18.83 1.70
N GLU A 98 -10.47 19.55 2.50
CA GLU A 98 -9.02 19.63 2.32
C GLU A 98 -8.36 18.24 2.38
N ARG A 99 -8.75 17.41 3.35
CA ARG A 99 -8.25 16.02 3.43
C ARG A 99 -8.63 15.19 2.20
N ARG A 100 -9.84 15.38 1.68
CA ARG A 100 -10.29 14.66 0.47
C ARG A 100 -9.51 15.11 -0.76
N GLN A 101 -9.28 16.42 -0.90
CA GLN A 101 -8.50 16.97 -2.01
C GLN A 101 -7.05 16.50 -1.95
N SER A 102 -6.40 16.60 -0.79
CA SER A 102 -5.03 16.12 -0.59
C SER A 102 -4.89 14.61 -0.89
N ALA A 103 -5.87 13.80 -0.45
CA ALA A 103 -5.87 12.37 -0.75
C ALA A 103 -6.05 12.09 -2.26
N ALA A 104 -6.91 12.85 -2.94
CA ALA A 104 -7.11 12.72 -4.38
C ALA A 104 -5.87 13.13 -5.18
N GLU A 105 -5.20 14.20 -4.77
CA GLU A 105 -3.92 14.65 -5.36
C GLU A 105 -2.83 13.60 -5.16
N ALA A 106 -2.69 13.04 -3.96
CA ALA A 106 -1.72 11.99 -3.68
C ALA A 106 -1.96 10.73 -4.54
N LEU A 107 -3.22 10.34 -4.76
CA LEU A 107 -3.56 9.24 -5.66
C LEU A 107 -3.20 9.54 -7.11
N ASN A 108 -3.43 10.78 -7.57
CA ASN A 108 -3.08 11.20 -8.91
C ASN A 108 -1.56 11.15 -9.14
N ILE A 109 -0.79 11.71 -8.20
CA ILE A 109 0.68 11.68 -8.24
C ILE A 109 1.18 10.23 -8.28
N PHE A 110 0.67 9.36 -7.40
CA PHE A 110 1.07 7.95 -7.38
C PHE A 110 0.78 7.24 -8.71
N GLN A 111 -0.39 7.48 -9.30
CA GLN A 111 -0.74 6.91 -10.60
C GLN A 111 0.19 7.42 -11.70
N GLN A 112 0.49 8.72 -11.69
CA GLN A 112 1.39 9.34 -12.66
C GLN A 112 2.81 8.77 -12.55
N GLU A 113 3.39 8.74 -11.35
CA GLU A 113 4.71 8.15 -11.08
C GLU A 113 4.76 6.67 -11.50
N ARG A 114 3.69 5.91 -11.22
CA ARG A 114 3.60 4.52 -11.62
C ARG A 114 3.58 4.36 -13.14
N VAL A 115 2.83 5.19 -13.85
CA VAL A 115 2.79 5.15 -15.32
C VAL A 115 4.16 5.54 -15.89
N GLU A 116 4.76 6.63 -15.42
CA GLU A 116 6.08 7.09 -15.84
C GLU A 116 7.16 6.04 -15.59
N GLY A 117 7.16 5.42 -14.41
CA GLY A 117 8.07 4.33 -14.06
C GLY A 117 7.91 3.11 -14.97
N ASN A 118 6.67 2.76 -15.34
CA ASN A 118 6.42 1.67 -16.28
C ASN A 118 6.87 2.01 -17.71
N VAL A 119 6.62 3.23 -18.18
CA VAL A 119 7.07 3.69 -19.50
C VAL A 119 8.59 3.68 -19.56
N LYS A 120 9.26 4.24 -18.55
CA LYS A 120 10.72 4.27 -18.45
C LYS A 120 11.32 2.85 -18.42
N ARG A 121 10.74 1.95 -17.63
CA ARG A 121 11.21 0.55 -17.58
C ARG A 121 11.01 -0.16 -18.93
N ARG A 122 9.88 0.05 -19.59
CA ARG A 122 9.64 -0.49 -20.95
C ARG A 122 10.63 0.07 -21.97
N SER A 123 10.91 1.37 -21.93
CA SER A 123 11.87 1.98 -22.86
C SER A 123 13.30 1.50 -22.60
N MET A 124 13.70 1.37 -21.33
CA MET A 124 15.00 0.81 -20.94
C MET A 124 15.12 -0.64 -21.42
N ASN A 125 14.15 -1.50 -21.13
CA ASN A 125 14.17 -2.89 -21.59
C ASN A 125 14.31 -3.00 -23.11
N ARG A 126 13.60 -2.15 -23.87
CA ARG A 126 13.72 -2.14 -25.34
C ARG A 126 15.10 -1.69 -25.81
N ALA A 127 15.69 -0.69 -25.17
CA ALA A 127 17.05 -0.25 -25.46
C ALA A 127 18.09 -1.32 -25.08
N ASP A 128 17.90 -2.00 -23.96
CA ASP A 128 18.74 -3.10 -23.50
C ASP A 128 18.64 -4.31 -24.45
N GLU A 129 17.45 -4.61 -24.97
CA GLU A 129 17.27 -5.63 -26.01
C GLU A 129 17.98 -5.24 -27.32
N GLU A 130 17.89 -3.99 -27.76
CA GLU A 130 18.59 -3.52 -28.96
C GLU A 130 20.11 -3.58 -28.79
N THR A 131 20.64 -3.18 -27.63
CA THR A 131 22.08 -3.29 -27.34
C THR A 131 22.52 -4.75 -27.24
N ALA A 132 21.75 -5.61 -26.57
CA ALA A 132 22.00 -7.04 -26.50
C ALA A 132 21.95 -7.73 -27.87
N GLN A 133 21.09 -7.26 -28.78
CA GLN A 133 21.03 -7.77 -30.15
C GLN A 133 22.25 -7.33 -30.96
N LYS A 134 22.66 -6.06 -30.85
CA LYS A 134 23.89 -5.56 -31.50
C LYS A 134 25.14 -6.27 -30.99
N THR A 135 25.25 -6.53 -29.68
CA THR A 135 26.38 -7.30 -29.15
C THR A 135 26.37 -8.74 -29.66
N LYS A 136 25.21 -9.41 -29.69
CA LYS A 136 25.09 -10.75 -30.30
C LYS A 136 25.53 -10.77 -31.77
N GLU A 137 25.10 -9.78 -32.56
CA GLU A 137 25.45 -9.70 -33.99
C GLU A 137 26.93 -9.37 -34.25
N ALA A 138 27.56 -8.58 -33.37
CA ALA A 138 29.00 -8.32 -33.42
C ALA A 138 29.81 -9.57 -33.07
N ILE A 139 29.42 -10.28 -32.01
CA ILE A 139 30.13 -11.46 -31.48
C ILE A 139 30.04 -12.67 -32.42
N VAL A 140 28.94 -12.83 -33.19
CA VAL A 140 28.81 -13.92 -34.18
C VAL A 140 29.88 -13.82 -35.30
N ARG A 141 30.51 -12.66 -35.47
CA ARG A 141 31.55 -12.43 -36.47
C ARG A 141 32.99 -12.67 -35.97
N GLU A 142 33.18 -12.85 -34.66
CA GLU A 142 34.50 -12.94 -33.99
C GLU A 142 34.78 -14.34 -33.38
N ASN A 143 35.93 -14.49 -32.73
CA ASN A 143 36.41 -15.73 -32.12
C ASN A 143 35.33 -16.31 -31.17
N PRO A 144 34.85 -17.57 -31.38
CA PRO A 144 33.78 -18.15 -30.57
C PRO A 144 34.13 -18.23 -29.07
N TRP A 145 35.41 -18.24 -28.71
CA TRP A 145 35.85 -18.29 -27.31
C TRP A 145 35.70 -16.96 -26.56
N GLU A 146 35.61 -15.83 -27.26
CA GLU A 146 35.30 -14.53 -26.62
C GLU A 146 33.87 -14.54 -26.07
N ARG A 147 32.91 -15.09 -26.82
CA ARG A 147 31.53 -15.30 -26.36
C ARG A 147 31.47 -16.14 -25.09
N VAL A 148 32.24 -17.23 -25.05
CA VAL A 148 32.25 -18.14 -23.90
C VAL A 148 32.87 -17.44 -22.69
N ALA A 149 33.91 -16.65 -22.88
CA ALA A 149 34.53 -15.88 -21.80
C ALA A 149 33.62 -14.77 -21.25
N ASP A 150 32.83 -14.11 -22.10
CA ASP A 150 31.90 -13.05 -21.67
C ASP A 150 30.67 -13.60 -20.92
N LEU A 151 30.25 -14.83 -21.23
CA LEU A 151 29.12 -15.50 -20.56
C LEU A 151 29.49 -16.12 -19.21
N ILE A 152 30.78 -16.34 -18.95
CA ILE A 152 31.27 -17.01 -17.75
C ILE A 152 31.99 -16.00 -16.85
N ASP A 153 31.60 -15.93 -15.58
CA ASP A 153 32.36 -15.17 -14.59
C ASP A 153 33.64 -15.92 -14.19
N SER A 154 34.74 -15.59 -14.87
CA SER A 154 36.08 -16.12 -14.57
C SER A 154 36.66 -15.66 -13.23
N SER A 155 36.04 -14.67 -12.58
CA SER A 155 36.48 -14.09 -11.31
C SER A 155 35.69 -14.59 -10.10
N ALA A 156 34.58 -15.30 -10.34
CA ALA A 156 33.75 -15.88 -9.30
C ALA A 156 34.58 -16.73 -8.33
N ARG A 157 34.56 -16.34 -7.05
CA ARG A 157 35.15 -17.14 -5.98
C ARG A 157 34.17 -18.28 -5.67
N PRO A 158 34.65 -19.53 -5.51
CA PRO A 158 33.79 -20.62 -5.07
C PRO A 158 33.08 -20.24 -3.77
N VAL A 159 31.74 -20.24 -3.80
CA VAL A 159 30.90 -19.91 -2.64
C VAL A 159 30.76 -21.11 -1.70
N ASP A 160 30.88 -22.33 -2.25
CA ASP A 160 30.74 -23.58 -1.51
C ASP A 160 32.08 -24.18 -1.11
N ALA A 161 32.14 -24.77 0.08
CA ALA A 161 33.33 -25.44 0.61
C ALA A 161 33.73 -26.71 -0.17
N GLU A 162 32.81 -27.27 -0.97
CA GLU A 162 33.03 -28.44 -1.84
C GLU A 162 33.30 -28.06 -3.30
N ALA A 163 33.42 -26.76 -3.60
CA ALA A 163 33.62 -26.29 -4.95
C ALA A 163 34.93 -26.81 -5.55
N HIS A 164 34.82 -27.36 -6.75
CA HIS A 164 35.96 -27.92 -7.47
C HIS A 164 36.92 -26.82 -7.94
N ASP A 165 38.21 -27.14 -8.00
CA ASP A 165 39.22 -26.20 -8.49
C ASP A 165 39.01 -25.89 -9.99
N THR A 166 38.57 -24.66 -10.28
CA THR A 166 38.36 -24.15 -11.64
C THR A 166 39.60 -23.52 -12.26
N SER A 167 40.75 -23.52 -11.58
CA SER A 167 41.97 -22.82 -12.05
C SER A 167 42.44 -23.33 -13.42
N ARG A 168 42.43 -24.65 -13.62
CA ARG A 168 42.77 -25.24 -14.93
C ARG A 168 41.81 -24.84 -16.04
N MET A 169 40.51 -24.80 -15.73
CA MET A 169 39.48 -24.37 -16.68
C MET A 169 39.66 -22.90 -17.05
N ARG A 170 39.93 -22.03 -16.08
CA ARG A 170 40.22 -20.60 -16.29
C ARG A 170 41.44 -20.41 -17.18
N SER A 171 42.54 -21.13 -16.93
CA SER A 171 43.73 -21.07 -17.79
C SER A 171 43.46 -21.49 -19.23
N LEU A 172 42.68 -22.57 -19.44
CA LEU A 172 42.31 -23.03 -20.78
C LEU A 172 41.44 -22.01 -21.52
N LEU A 173 40.45 -21.40 -20.85
CA LEU A 173 39.59 -20.39 -21.46
C LEU A 173 40.36 -19.12 -21.87
N ILE A 174 41.33 -18.69 -21.06
CA ILE A 174 42.21 -17.56 -21.40
C ILE A 174 43.05 -17.86 -22.64
N GLN A 175 43.64 -19.07 -22.71
CA GLN A 175 44.43 -19.50 -23.87
C GLN A 175 43.59 -19.55 -25.15
N LEU A 176 42.38 -20.09 -25.08
CA LEU A 176 41.48 -20.20 -26.24
C LEU A 176 40.95 -18.84 -26.71
N LYS A 177 40.85 -17.87 -25.79
CA LYS A 177 40.56 -16.48 -26.11
C LYS A 177 41.72 -15.80 -26.85
N SER A 178 42.97 -15.99 -26.42
CA SER A 178 44.13 -15.38 -27.07
C SER A 178 44.53 -16.07 -28.37
N ASP A 179 44.47 -17.41 -28.40
CA ASP A 179 44.89 -18.25 -29.53
C ASP A 179 43.81 -19.30 -29.81
N PRO A 180 42.81 -18.98 -30.65
CA PRO A 180 41.78 -19.95 -31.01
C PRO A 180 42.38 -21.13 -31.79
N VAL A 181 41.94 -22.34 -31.47
CA VAL A 181 42.31 -23.55 -32.23
C VAL A 181 41.87 -23.36 -33.68
N ARG A 182 42.84 -23.33 -34.60
CA ARG A 182 42.57 -23.23 -36.03
C ARG A 182 41.75 -24.45 -36.45
N THR A 183 40.50 -24.23 -36.83
CA THR A 183 39.67 -25.27 -37.43
C THR A 183 40.29 -25.64 -38.78
N HIS A 184 41.02 -26.76 -38.84
CA HIS A 184 41.50 -27.33 -40.10
C HIS A 184 40.30 -27.92 -40.85
N THR A 185 39.56 -27.07 -41.56
CA THR A 185 38.56 -27.52 -42.54
C THR A 185 39.30 -28.19 -43.68
N ALA A 186 39.21 -29.52 -43.74
CA ALA A 186 39.56 -30.33 -44.91
C ALA A 186 38.42 -30.30 -45.93
#